data_AF-A0A7Y9L481-F1
#
_entry.id   AF-A0A7Y9L481-F1
#
_cell.length_a   1.000
_cell.length_b   1.000
_cell.length_c   1.000
_cell.angle_alpha   90.00
_cell.angle_beta   90.00
_cell.angle_gamma   90.00
#
_symmetry.space_group_name_H-M   'P 1'
#
loop_
_entity.id
_entity.type
_entity.pdbx_description
1 polymer ?
#
loop_
_entity_poly.entity_id
_entity_poly.type
_entity_poly.pdbx_seq_one_letter_code
_entity_poly.pdbx_strand_id
1 'polypeptide(L)'
;MSRNSNLDEFDILSSIWILSCNDENSLITYEGLIYRLNISENINLRELISKRGDLFRLKVPPKRLDNWKEAMIQGLRRPSFINVMATEQAKIAKINSITVNDVFRNQFRSEDNAPKASIEILNWGLQHIDRLRQTRIDNRENNFKKFSVLYIPLLSLIITFLTVIGGYYYQLQMKKYEVTFRSKQDNYSKFMQGLYDTFESSRKNYPFSNQELIQNINQLEITYFNIEPFLNTNQQKNIWNRYQRFSYMCLNFNKKINDNSLTPKEYDVTVNAYSDSLLTYKEEFHKRLYPILFQQ
;
A
#
# COMPACT_ATOMS: atom_id res chain seq x y z
N MET A 1 9.28 -37.69 -21.45
CA MET A 1 8.85 -36.75 -22.51
C MET A 1 8.18 -35.56 -21.84
N SER A 2 8.90 -34.44 -21.73
CA SER A 2 8.43 -33.24 -21.04
C SER A 2 7.28 -32.58 -21.82
N ARG A 3 6.20 -32.24 -21.12
CA ARG A 3 5.05 -31.50 -21.63
C ARG A 3 5.53 -30.19 -22.26
N ASN A 4 5.28 -29.99 -23.57
CA ASN A 4 5.34 -28.68 -24.21
C ASN A 4 4.19 -27.81 -23.66
N SER A 5 4.38 -27.23 -22.48
CA SER A 5 3.34 -26.51 -21.74
C SER A 5 3.14 -25.06 -22.17
N ASN A 6 3.56 -24.69 -23.38
CA ASN A 6 3.37 -23.32 -23.90
C ASN A 6 3.38 -23.29 -25.43
N LEU A 7 2.61 -24.18 -26.07
CA LEU A 7 2.24 -23.91 -27.46
C LEU A 7 1.32 -22.69 -27.47
N ASP A 8 1.76 -21.62 -28.15
CA ASP A 8 0.94 -20.44 -28.36
C ASP A 8 -0.33 -20.84 -29.13
N GLU A 9 -1.44 -20.17 -28.81
CA GLU A 9 -2.74 -20.39 -29.45
C GLU A 9 -2.62 -20.31 -30.99
N PHE A 10 -1.78 -19.40 -31.48
CA PHE A 10 -1.53 -19.22 -32.91
C PHE A 10 -0.66 -20.30 -33.54
N ASP A 11 0.22 -20.98 -32.78
CA ASP A 11 0.99 -22.13 -33.29
C ASP A 11 0.07 -23.33 -33.52
N ILE A 12 -0.85 -23.54 -32.58
CA ILE A 12 -1.90 -24.55 -32.70
C ILE A 12 -2.79 -24.23 -33.89
N LEU A 13 -3.22 -22.97 -34.02
CA LEU A 13 -4.07 -22.52 -35.13
C LEU A 13 -3.38 -22.72 -36.49
N SER A 14 -2.09 -22.39 -36.59
CA SER A 14 -1.28 -22.61 -37.79
C SER A 14 -1.16 -24.09 -38.13
N SER A 15 -0.96 -24.94 -37.13
CA SER A 15 -0.88 -26.40 -37.31
C SER A 15 -2.22 -26.97 -37.79
N ILE A 16 -3.34 -26.52 -37.21
CA ILE A 16 -4.69 -26.90 -37.66
C ILE A 16 -4.93 -26.44 -39.08
N TRP A 17 -4.52 -25.21 -39.43
CA TRP A 17 -4.64 -24.67 -40.77
C TRP A 17 -3.90 -25.52 -41.80
N ILE A 18 -2.60 -25.80 -41.56
CA ILE A 18 -1.76 -26.63 -42.42
C ILE A 18 -2.36 -28.01 -42.61
N LEU A 19 -2.78 -28.65 -41.51
CA LEU A 19 -3.45 -29.95 -41.58
C LEU A 19 -4.71 -29.85 -42.43
N SER A 20 -5.55 -28.85 -42.23
CA SER A 20 -6.81 -28.73 -42.95
C SER A 20 -6.67 -28.48 -44.45
N CYS A 21 -5.58 -27.84 -44.85
CA CYS A 21 -5.20 -27.66 -46.25
C CYS A 21 -4.71 -28.96 -46.89
N ASN A 22 -3.92 -29.75 -46.16
CA ASN A 22 -3.19 -30.89 -46.70
C ASN A 22 -3.85 -32.26 -46.45
N ASP A 23 -4.86 -32.34 -45.59
CA ASP A 23 -5.59 -33.58 -45.27
C ASP A 23 -6.32 -34.11 -46.52
N GLU A 24 -6.29 -35.43 -46.70
CA GLU A 24 -7.06 -36.07 -47.76
C GLU A 24 -8.57 -35.89 -47.57
N ASN A 25 -9.01 -35.83 -46.31
CA ASN A 25 -10.40 -35.54 -45.98
C ASN A 25 -10.66 -34.03 -45.95
N SER A 26 -11.79 -33.62 -46.55
CA SER A 26 -12.27 -32.23 -46.43
C SER A 26 -12.88 -31.93 -45.06
N LEU A 27 -13.31 -32.97 -44.34
CA LEU A 27 -13.86 -32.90 -42.98
C LEU A 27 -12.83 -33.36 -41.96
N ILE A 28 -12.75 -32.63 -40.84
CA ILE A 28 -11.79 -32.91 -39.76
C ILE A 28 -12.56 -32.96 -38.44
N THR A 29 -12.28 -33.99 -37.65
CA THR A 29 -12.82 -34.12 -36.29
C THR A 29 -11.93 -33.41 -35.28
N TYR A 30 -12.51 -32.83 -34.22
CA TYR A 30 -11.73 -32.25 -33.12
C TYR A 30 -10.84 -33.30 -32.43
N GLU A 31 -11.37 -34.50 -32.21
CA GLU A 31 -10.61 -35.62 -31.65
C GLU A 31 -9.44 -36.04 -32.55
N GLY A 32 -9.65 -36.01 -33.88
CA GLY A 32 -8.59 -36.28 -34.85
C GLY A 32 -7.49 -35.22 -34.85
N LEU A 33 -7.80 -33.97 -34.49
CA LEU A 33 -6.78 -32.94 -34.26
C LEU A 33 -6.00 -33.20 -32.97
N ILE A 34 -6.71 -33.47 -31.86
CA ILE A 34 -6.09 -33.76 -30.56
C ILE A 34 -5.09 -34.90 -30.70
N TYR A 35 -5.51 -35.98 -31.36
CA TYR A 35 -4.66 -37.13 -31.63
C TYR A 35 -3.43 -36.79 -32.48
N ARG A 36 -3.61 -36.07 -33.59
CA ARG A 36 -2.52 -35.80 -34.55
C ARG A 36 -1.53 -34.73 -34.10
N LEU A 37 -2.02 -33.72 -33.42
CA LEU A 37 -1.21 -32.59 -32.96
C LEU A 37 -0.76 -32.76 -31.50
N ASN A 38 -1.13 -33.86 -30.83
CA ASN A 38 -0.84 -34.15 -29.44
C ASN A 38 -1.19 -32.95 -28.52
N ILE A 39 -2.38 -32.38 -28.74
CA ILE A 39 -2.83 -31.18 -28.04
C ILE A 39 -3.33 -31.57 -26.65
N SER A 40 -2.92 -30.80 -25.64
CA SER A 40 -3.41 -31.00 -24.27
C SER A 40 -4.92 -30.79 -24.18
N GLU A 41 -5.60 -31.67 -23.43
CA GLU A 41 -7.05 -31.60 -23.17
C GLU A 41 -7.50 -30.26 -22.55
N ASN A 42 -6.57 -29.49 -21.98
CA ASN A 42 -6.83 -28.19 -21.36
C ASN A 42 -7.20 -27.10 -22.40
N ILE A 43 -6.93 -27.33 -23.68
CA ILE A 43 -7.15 -26.34 -24.74
C ILE A 43 -8.52 -26.59 -25.38
N ASN A 44 -9.40 -25.60 -25.26
CA ASN A 44 -10.72 -25.65 -25.88
C ASN A 44 -10.63 -25.40 -27.40
N LEU A 45 -10.29 -26.44 -28.16
CA LEU A 45 -10.16 -26.38 -29.63
C LEU A 45 -11.42 -25.91 -30.32
N ARG A 46 -12.58 -26.27 -29.77
CA ARG A 46 -13.88 -25.91 -30.32
C ARG A 46 -14.09 -24.40 -30.28
N GLU A 47 -13.72 -23.78 -29.17
CA GLU A 47 -13.74 -22.33 -29.00
C GLU A 47 -12.68 -21.63 -29.85
N LEU A 48 -11.47 -22.19 -29.93
CA LEU A 48 -10.39 -21.65 -30.77
C LEU A 48 -10.80 -21.59 -32.25
N ILE A 49 -11.34 -22.70 -32.78
CA ILE A 49 -11.78 -22.79 -34.17
C ILE A 49 -13.04 -21.93 -34.38
N SER A 50 -13.97 -21.88 -33.42
CA SER A 50 -15.20 -21.08 -33.59
C SER A 50 -14.97 -19.58 -33.62
N LYS A 51 -13.92 -19.09 -32.96
CA LYS A 51 -13.46 -17.70 -33.03
C LYS A 51 -12.81 -17.33 -34.37
N ARG A 52 -12.64 -18.29 -35.29
CA ARG A 52 -11.93 -18.13 -36.57
C ARG A 52 -12.79 -18.59 -37.75
N GLY A 53 -13.99 -18.02 -37.85
CA GLY A 53 -14.93 -18.30 -38.94
C GLY A 53 -14.45 -17.88 -40.34
N ASP A 54 -13.41 -17.05 -40.38
CA ASP A 54 -12.66 -16.64 -41.56
C ASP A 54 -11.75 -17.76 -42.10
N LEU A 55 -11.22 -18.63 -41.22
CA LEU A 55 -10.39 -19.78 -41.58
C LEU A 55 -11.20 -21.07 -41.68
N PHE A 56 -12.21 -21.24 -40.82
CA PHE A 56 -12.92 -22.51 -40.67
C PHE A 56 -14.44 -22.35 -40.74
N ARG A 57 -15.10 -23.31 -41.39
CA ARG A 57 -16.55 -23.47 -41.32
C ARG A 57 -16.91 -24.49 -40.26
N LEU A 58 -17.62 -24.00 -39.26
CA LEU A 58 -18.32 -24.85 -38.30
C LEU A 58 -19.57 -25.45 -38.95
N LYS A 59 -19.95 -26.63 -38.45
CA LYS A 59 -21.17 -27.37 -38.83
C LYS A 59 -21.13 -27.84 -40.30
N VAL A 60 -21.39 -29.11 -40.46
CA VAL A 60 -21.43 -29.80 -41.76
C VAL A 60 -22.89 -30.21 -42.03
N PRO A 61 -23.41 -30.07 -43.26
CA PRO A 61 -24.74 -30.57 -43.58
C PRO A 61 -24.88 -32.05 -43.19
N PRO A 62 -25.97 -32.48 -42.52
CA PRO A 62 -26.11 -33.85 -42.03
C PRO A 62 -25.88 -34.92 -43.11
N LYS A 63 -26.51 -34.74 -44.28
CA LYS A 63 -26.33 -35.63 -45.44
C LYS A 63 -24.86 -35.83 -45.84
N ARG A 64 -24.05 -34.77 -45.76
CA ARG A 64 -22.62 -34.85 -46.09
C ARG A 64 -21.84 -35.62 -45.03
N LEU A 65 -22.20 -35.44 -43.75
CA LEU A 65 -21.62 -36.22 -42.66
C LEU A 65 -21.97 -37.70 -42.83
N ASP A 66 -23.22 -38.01 -43.16
CA ASP A 66 -23.68 -39.39 -43.37
C ASP A 66 -22.94 -40.06 -44.53
N ASN A 67 -22.82 -39.39 -45.68
CA ASN A 67 -22.02 -39.88 -46.81
C ASN A 67 -20.56 -40.15 -46.41
N TRP A 68 -19.97 -39.27 -45.59
CA TRP A 68 -18.60 -39.45 -45.11
C TRP A 68 -18.48 -40.62 -44.13
N LYS A 69 -19.47 -40.83 -43.25
CA LYS A 69 -19.55 -42.00 -42.37
C LYS A 69 -19.63 -43.30 -43.16
N GLU A 70 -20.48 -43.36 -44.18
CA GLU A 70 -20.61 -44.53 -45.06
C GLU A 70 -19.28 -44.85 -45.75
N ALA A 71 -18.61 -43.84 -46.32
CA ALA A 71 -17.29 -44.01 -46.93
C ALA A 71 -16.26 -44.53 -45.91
N MET A 72 -16.24 -43.98 -44.68
CA MET A 72 -15.38 -44.48 -43.61
C MET A 72 -15.72 -45.93 -43.24
N ILE A 73 -16.99 -46.32 -43.14
CA ILE A 73 -17.38 -47.71 -42.86
C ILE A 73 -16.84 -48.65 -43.94
N GLN A 74 -16.90 -48.25 -45.20
CA GLN A 74 -16.36 -49.01 -46.35
C GLN A 74 -14.82 -49.07 -46.39
N GLY A 75 -14.11 -48.44 -45.46
CA GLY A 75 -12.64 -48.44 -45.43
C GLY A 75 -12.00 -47.26 -46.14
N LEU A 76 -12.81 -46.39 -46.77
CA LEU A 76 -12.30 -45.27 -47.56
C LEU A 76 -12.04 -44.07 -46.66
N ARG A 77 -10.86 -43.46 -46.82
CA ARG A 77 -10.47 -42.18 -46.19
C ARG A 77 -10.66 -42.14 -44.66
N ARG A 78 -10.48 -43.27 -43.97
CA ARG A 78 -10.55 -43.34 -42.50
C ARG A 78 -9.44 -42.49 -41.85
N PRO A 79 -9.76 -41.57 -40.92
CA PRO A 79 -8.77 -40.85 -40.13
C PRO A 79 -7.86 -41.80 -39.33
N SER A 80 -6.60 -41.40 -39.14
CA SER A 80 -5.58 -42.23 -38.47
C SER A 80 -5.99 -42.68 -37.06
N PHE A 81 -6.61 -41.80 -36.26
CA PHE A 81 -7.03 -42.13 -34.89
C PHE A 81 -8.09 -43.26 -34.84
N ILE A 82 -8.89 -43.42 -35.90
CA ILE A 82 -9.84 -44.54 -36.01
C ILE A 82 -9.10 -45.81 -36.42
N ASN A 83 -8.10 -45.71 -37.31
CA ASN A 83 -7.34 -46.87 -37.77
C ASN A 83 -6.55 -47.58 -36.65
N VAL A 84 -6.16 -46.85 -35.60
CA VAL A 84 -5.42 -47.40 -34.45
C VAL A 84 -6.31 -48.23 -33.49
N MET A 85 -7.63 -48.16 -33.63
CA MET A 85 -8.55 -48.93 -32.78
C MET A 85 -8.46 -50.44 -33.04
N ALA A 86 -8.53 -51.23 -31.96
CA ALA A 86 -8.23 -52.67 -31.99
C ALA A 86 -9.23 -53.53 -32.79
N THR A 87 -10.51 -53.19 -32.81
CA THR A 87 -11.56 -54.01 -33.46
C THR A 87 -12.36 -53.20 -34.47
N GLU A 88 -12.82 -53.85 -35.55
CA GLU A 88 -13.67 -53.19 -36.55
C GLU A 88 -15.02 -52.75 -35.95
N GLN A 89 -15.56 -53.49 -34.98
CA GLN A 89 -16.76 -53.09 -34.25
C GLN A 89 -16.55 -51.78 -33.49
N ALA A 90 -15.40 -51.60 -32.83
CA ALA A 90 -15.06 -50.35 -32.15
C ALA A 90 -14.93 -49.18 -33.14
N LYS A 91 -14.31 -49.44 -34.32
CA LYS A 91 -14.21 -48.44 -35.39
C LYS A 91 -15.58 -47.99 -35.89
N ILE A 92 -16.47 -48.93 -36.20
CA ILE A 92 -17.84 -48.64 -36.68
C ILE A 92 -18.64 -47.89 -35.61
N ALA A 93 -18.58 -48.35 -34.35
CA ALA A 93 -19.25 -47.67 -33.25
C ALA A 93 -18.77 -46.22 -33.09
N LYS A 94 -17.45 -45.98 -33.20
CA LYS A 94 -16.87 -44.63 -33.15
C LYS A 94 -17.31 -43.77 -34.34
N ILE A 95 -17.29 -44.32 -35.55
CA ILE A 95 -17.75 -43.61 -36.75
C ILE A 95 -19.21 -43.17 -36.58
N ASN A 96 -20.07 -44.07 -36.12
CA ASN A 96 -21.49 -43.79 -35.92
C ASN A 96 -21.74 -42.73 -34.85
N SER A 97 -20.89 -42.65 -33.82
CA SER A 97 -21.01 -41.67 -32.75
C SER A 97 -20.64 -40.23 -33.16
N ILE A 98 -19.93 -40.03 -34.28
CA ILE A 98 -19.52 -38.68 -34.73
C ILE A 98 -20.77 -37.86 -35.08
N THR A 99 -20.91 -36.68 -34.50
CA THR A 99 -22.02 -35.77 -34.78
C THR A 99 -21.57 -34.59 -35.65
N VAL A 100 -22.53 -33.82 -36.17
CA VAL A 100 -22.27 -32.57 -36.91
C VAL A 100 -21.46 -31.57 -36.08
N ASN A 101 -21.54 -31.68 -34.76
CA ASN A 101 -20.84 -30.85 -33.81
C ASN A 101 -19.38 -31.29 -33.59
N ASP A 102 -19.00 -32.49 -33.99
CA ASP A 102 -17.64 -33.00 -33.76
C ASP A 102 -16.70 -32.72 -34.92
N VAL A 103 -17.24 -32.11 -35.98
CA VAL A 103 -16.54 -31.87 -37.25
C VAL A 103 -16.55 -30.39 -37.63
N PHE A 104 -15.49 -29.99 -38.31
CA PHE A 104 -15.37 -28.71 -39.00
C PHE A 104 -14.65 -28.92 -40.33
N ARG A 105 -14.55 -27.87 -41.14
CA ARG A 105 -13.80 -27.89 -42.40
C ARG A 105 -13.08 -26.58 -42.66
N ASN A 106 -12.07 -26.64 -43.52
CA ASN A 106 -11.41 -25.47 -44.05
C ASN A 106 -12.40 -24.60 -44.85
N GLN A 107 -12.33 -23.28 -44.69
CA GLN A 107 -13.21 -22.31 -45.38
C GLN A 107 -13.22 -22.46 -46.91
N PHE A 108 -12.09 -22.85 -47.50
CA PHE A 108 -11.90 -22.96 -48.95
C PHE A 108 -12.19 -24.38 -49.49
N ARG A 109 -12.47 -25.36 -48.63
CA ARG A 109 -12.79 -26.75 -49.02
C ARG A 109 -14.27 -27.04 -48.84
N SER A 110 -15.11 -26.34 -49.59
CA SER A 110 -16.58 -26.38 -49.43
C SER A 110 -17.27 -27.61 -50.03
N GLU A 111 -16.63 -28.38 -50.91
CA GLU A 111 -17.23 -29.52 -51.63
C GLU A 111 -16.93 -30.87 -50.97
N ASP A 112 -17.81 -31.87 -51.13
CA ASP A 112 -17.78 -33.15 -50.41
C ASP A 112 -16.46 -33.92 -50.61
N ASN A 113 -15.86 -33.76 -51.78
CA ASN A 113 -14.58 -34.34 -52.16
C ASN A 113 -13.55 -33.28 -52.55
N ALA A 114 -13.64 -32.09 -51.95
CA ALA A 114 -12.73 -30.99 -52.26
C ALA A 114 -11.26 -31.45 -52.17
N PRO A 115 -10.43 -31.19 -53.20
CA PRO A 115 -9.03 -31.58 -53.19
C PRO A 115 -8.28 -30.85 -52.06
N LYS A 116 -7.00 -31.22 -51.86
CA LYS A 116 -6.10 -30.47 -50.98
C LYS A 116 -6.06 -29.02 -51.43
N ALA A 117 -6.02 -28.10 -50.47
CA ALA A 117 -5.95 -26.68 -50.79
C ALA A 117 -4.64 -26.35 -51.51
N SER A 118 -4.68 -25.35 -52.39
CA SER A 118 -3.48 -24.91 -53.09
C SER A 118 -2.48 -24.27 -52.13
N ILE A 119 -1.21 -24.19 -52.55
CA ILE A 119 -0.15 -23.58 -51.75
C ILE A 119 -0.44 -22.09 -51.46
N GLU A 120 -1.11 -21.39 -52.37
CA GLU A 120 -1.52 -20.00 -52.20
C GLU A 120 -2.52 -19.85 -51.05
N ILE A 121 -3.50 -20.75 -50.95
CA ILE A 121 -4.48 -20.75 -49.85
C ILE A 121 -3.77 -21.05 -48.53
N LEU A 122 -2.88 -22.07 -48.51
CA LEU A 122 -2.10 -22.40 -47.33
C LEU A 122 -1.30 -21.18 -46.84
N ASN A 123 -0.56 -20.52 -47.74
CA ASN A 123 0.23 -19.33 -47.43
C ASN A 123 -0.64 -18.16 -46.97
N TRP A 124 -1.78 -17.93 -47.62
CA TRP A 124 -2.73 -16.89 -47.23
C TRP A 124 -3.17 -17.04 -45.77
N GLY A 125 -3.54 -18.25 -45.36
CA GLY A 125 -4.02 -18.47 -43.99
C GLY A 125 -2.91 -18.37 -42.95
N LEU A 126 -1.69 -18.81 -43.25
CA LEU A 126 -0.53 -18.59 -42.36
C LEU A 126 -0.23 -17.10 -42.18
N GLN A 127 -0.16 -16.34 -43.28
CA GLN A 127 0.00 -14.88 -43.22
C GLN A 127 -1.16 -14.19 -42.48
N HIS A 128 -2.38 -14.73 -42.60
CA HIS A 128 -3.52 -14.22 -41.85
C HIS A 128 -3.35 -14.44 -40.33
N ILE A 129 -2.97 -15.66 -39.93
CA ILE A 129 -2.71 -16.01 -38.53
C ILE A 129 -1.58 -15.15 -37.95
N ASP A 130 -0.51 -14.93 -38.69
CA ASP A 130 0.59 -14.05 -38.25
C ASP A 130 0.15 -12.59 -38.07
N ARG A 131 -0.71 -12.07 -38.96
CA ARG A 131 -1.31 -10.73 -38.77
C ARG A 131 -2.14 -10.65 -37.50
N LEU A 132 -2.89 -11.70 -37.17
CA LEU A 132 -3.66 -11.77 -35.91
C LEU A 132 -2.73 -11.82 -34.70
N ARG A 133 -1.63 -12.58 -34.78
CA ARG A 133 -0.60 -12.63 -33.74
C ARG A 133 0.01 -11.26 -33.50
N GLN A 134 0.43 -10.57 -34.56
CA GLN A 134 1.01 -9.23 -34.46
C GLN A 134 0.02 -8.23 -33.84
N THR A 135 -1.24 -8.25 -34.28
CA THR A 135 -2.29 -7.39 -33.72
C THR A 135 -2.47 -7.60 -32.20
N ARG A 136 -2.36 -8.86 -31.72
CA ARG A 136 -2.44 -9.15 -30.28
C ARG A 136 -1.24 -8.57 -29.51
N ILE A 137 -0.04 -8.67 -30.07
CA ILE A 137 1.19 -8.11 -29.48
C ILE A 137 1.08 -6.58 -29.42
N ASP A 138 0.72 -5.94 -30.53
CA ASP A 138 0.59 -4.49 -30.63
C ASP A 138 -0.46 -3.94 -29.65
N ASN A 139 -1.59 -4.64 -29.50
CA ASN A 139 -2.62 -4.26 -28.52
C ASN A 139 -2.10 -4.35 -27.07
N ARG A 140 -1.29 -5.36 -26.75
CA ARG A 140 -0.67 -5.49 -25.43
C ARG A 140 0.33 -4.37 -25.17
N GLU A 141 1.18 -4.06 -26.16
CA GLU A 141 2.13 -2.95 -26.06
C GLU A 141 1.41 -1.60 -25.93
N ASN A 142 0.36 -1.36 -26.71
CA ASN A 142 -0.42 -0.12 -26.64
C ASN A 142 -1.09 0.06 -25.28
N ASN A 143 -1.63 -1.01 -24.68
CA ASN A 143 -2.18 -0.94 -23.33
C ASN A 143 -1.10 -0.64 -22.28
N PHE A 144 0.09 -1.23 -22.43
CA PHE A 144 1.22 -0.95 -21.55
C PHE A 144 1.72 0.50 -21.70
N LYS A 145 1.81 1.01 -22.94
CA LYS A 145 2.15 2.41 -23.22
C LYS A 145 1.13 3.36 -22.60
N LYS A 146 -0.17 3.11 -22.77
CA LYS A 146 -1.24 3.89 -22.11
C LYS A 146 -1.10 3.86 -20.59
N PHE A 147 -0.82 2.70 -20.02
CA PHE A 147 -0.59 2.56 -18.59
C PHE A 147 0.59 3.41 -18.11
N SER A 148 1.74 3.27 -18.78
CA SER A 148 2.97 4.00 -18.46
C SER A 148 2.81 5.52 -18.59
N VAL A 149 2.25 5.99 -19.71
CA VAL A 149 2.14 7.42 -20.00
C VAL A 149 1.12 8.12 -19.11
N LEU A 150 0.01 7.47 -18.76
CA LEU A 150 -1.07 8.12 -18.01
C LEU A 150 -0.94 7.94 -16.49
N TYR A 151 -0.65 6.71 -16.02
CA TYR A 151 -0.74 6.40 -14.59
C TYR A 151 0.53 6.78 -13.82
N ILE A 152 1.71 6.64 -14.41
CA ILE A 152 2.98 6.96 -13.72
C ILE A 152 3.03 8.44 -13.31
N PRO A 153 2.74 9.42 -14.19
CA PRO A 153 2.75 10.82 -13.79
C PRO A 153 1.71 11.16 -12.73
N LEU A 154 0.52 10.55 -12.81
CA LEU A 154 -0.57 10.78 -11.86
C LEU A 154 -0.22 10.26 -10.46
N LEU A 155 0.39 9.07 -10.36
CA LEU A 155 0.89 8.55 -9.09
C LEU A 155 2.01 9.41 -8.51
N SER A 156 2.91 9.91 -9.36
CA SER A 156 3.97 10.82 -8.91
C SER A 156 3.40 12.12 -8.32
N LEU A 157 2.37 12.71 -8.94
CA LEU A 157 1.70 13.91 -8.41
C LEU A 157 1.05 13.65 -7.04
N ILE A 158 0.41 12.49 -6.85
CA ILE A 158 -0.20 12.12 -5.57
C ILE A 158 0.86 12.03 -4.47
N ILE A 159 2.01 11.40 -4.74
CA ILE A 159 3.11 11.30 -3.77
C ILE A 159 3.61 12.68 -3.38
N THR A 160 3.88 13.56 -4.36
CA THR A 160 4.34 14.93 -4.08
C THR A 160 3.32 15.71 -3.24
N PHE A 161 2.04 15.59 -3.54
CA PHE A 161 0.98 16.25 -2.78
C PHE A 161 0.91 15.77 -1.32
N LEU A 162 1.02 14.45 -1.10
CA LEU A 162 1.07 13.87 0.24
C LEU A 162 2.30 14.34 1.02
N THR A 163 3.46 14.48 0.38
CA THR A 163 4.67 15.01 1.02
C THR A 163 4.47 16.46 1.47
N VAL A 164 3.86 17.31 0.63
CA VAL A 164 3.60 18.71 0.98
C VAL A 164 2.62 18.82 2.15
N ILE A 165 1.52 18.05 2.14
CA ILE A 165 0.56 18.02 3.26
C ILE A 165 1.22 17.52 4.54
N GLY A 166 2.00 16.44 4.45
CA GLY A 166 2.72 15.88 5.58
C GLY A 166 3.71 16.89 6.18
N GLY A 167 4.47 17.59 5.33
CA GLY A 167 5.38 18.65 5.75
C GLY A 167 4.67 19.81 6.44
N TYR A 168 3.55 20.26 5.89
CA TYR A 168 2.73 21.31 6.50
C TYR A 168 2.18 20.92 7.87
N TYR A 169 1.64 19.70 7.99
CA TYR A 169 1.14 19.18 9.26
C TYR A 169 2.24 19.08 10.33
N TYR A 170 3.41 18.57 9.94
CA TYR A 170 4.56 18.48 10.84
C TYR A 170 5.03 19.85 11.33
N GLN A 171 5.07 20.84 10.43
CA GLN A 171 5.46 22.21 10.80
C GLN A 171 4.47 22.83 11.79
N LEU A 172 3.16 22.58 11.64
CA LEU A 172 2.16 23.05 12.60
C LEU A 172 2.34 22.41 13.98
N GLN A 173 2.64 21.12 14.03
CA GLN A 173 2.90 20.42 15.29
C GLN A 173 4.15 20.95 15.98
N MET A 174 5.24 21.19 15.22
CA MET A 174 6.46 21.78 15.76
C MET A 174 6.24 23.20 16.28
N LYS A 175 5.47 24.03 15.59
CA LYS A 175 5.11 25.37 16.10
C LYS A 175 4.28 25.30 17.38
N LYS A 176 3.32 24.37 17.47
CA LYS A 176 2.55 24.17 18.71
C LYS A 176 3.45 23.73 19.86
N TYR A 177 4.36 22.80 19.60
CA TYR A 177 5.34 22.34 20.59
C TYR A 177 6.26 23.48 21.03
N GLU A 178 6.82 24.24 20.09
CA GLU A 178 7.71 25.36 20.39
C GLU A 178 7.01 26.45 21.22
N VAL A 179 5.78 26.83 20.86
CA VAL A 179 5.06 27.89 21.59
C VAL A 179 4.64 27.45 23.00
N THR A 180 4.27 26.18 23.18
CA THR A 180 3.71 25.71 24.46
C THR A 180 4.77 25.10 25.37
N PHE A 181 5.52 24.11 24.91
CA PHE A 181 6.46 23.36 25.75
C PHE A 181 7.66 24.21 26.15
N ARG A 182 8.26 24.94 25.20
CA ARG A 182 9.43 25.77 25.46
C ARG A 182 9.12 26.88 26.47
N SER A 183 7.98 27.55 26.29
CA SER A 183 7.50 28.57 27.22
C SER A 183 7.29 28.00 28.63
N LYS A 184 6.68 26.81 28.75
CA LYS A 184 6.52 26.11 30.04
C LYS A 184 7.88 25.79 30.69
N GLN A 185 8.83 25.27 29.92
CA GLN A 185 10.17 24.92 30.41
C GLN A 185 10.94 26.15 30.90
N ASP A 186 10.98 27.21 30.09
CA ASP A 186 11.70 28.44 30.42
C ASP A 186 11.10 29.11 31.66
N ASN A 187 9.77 29.23 31.73
CA ASN A 187 9.11 29.86 32.86
C ASN A 187 9.22 29.03 34.14
N TYR A 188 9.10 27.70 34.06
CA TYR A 188 9.33 26.82 35.20
C TYR A 188 10.75 26.95 35.74
N SER A 189 11.77 26.92 34.87
CA SER A 189 13.17 27.07 35.31
C SER A 189 13.40 28.43 35.97
N LYS A 190 12.88 29.51 35.37
CA LYS A 190 13.00 30.87 35.93
C LYS A 190 12.29 30.99 37.27
N PHE A 191 11.11 30.37 37.43
CA PHE A 191 10.38 30.37 38.69
C PHE A 191 11.17 29.63 39.78
N MET A 192 11.71 28.44 39.47
CA MET A 192 12.51 27.66 40.41
C MET A 192 13.83 28.36 40.79
N GLN A 193 14.43 29.09 39.85
CA GLN A 193 15.59 29.94 40.10
C GLN A 193 15.21 31.15 40.98
N GLY A 194 14.10 31.82 40.67
CA GLY A 194 13.61 32.97 41.43
C GLY A 194 13.32 32.63 42.90
N LEU A 195 12.86 31.41 43.21
CA LEU A 195 12.76 30.93 44.60
C LEU A 195 14.11 30.97 45.33
N TYR A 196 15.17 30.52 44.67
CA TYR A 196 16.52 30.52 45.24
C TYR A 196 17.07 31.95 45.38
N ASP A 197 16.97 32.76 44.33
CA ASP A 197 17.49 34.13 44.31
C ASP A 197 16.78 35.02 45.35
N THR A 198 15.46 34.84 45.52
CA THR A 198 14.67 35.50 46.56
C THR A 198 15.15 35.12 47.95
N PHE A 199 15.40 33.83 48.19
CA PHE A 199 15.91 33.37 49.48
C PHE A 199 17.34 33.86 49.75
N GLU A 200 18.26 33.77 48.79
CA GLU A 200 19.62 34.28 48.95
C GLU A 200 19.64 35.79 49.22
N SER A 201 18.77 36.55 48.56
CA SER A 201 18.62 37.99 48.82
C SER A 201 18.11 38.28 50.23
N SER A 202 17.26 37.41 50.78
CA SER A 202 16.79 37.54 52.16
C SER A 202 17.87 37.31 53.21
N ARG A 203 18.96 36.60 52.87
CA ARG A 203 20.11 36.33 53.75
C ARG A 203 21.12 37.47 53.84
N LYS A 204 21.18 38.34 52.83
CA LYS A 204 22.16 39.44 52.77
C LYS A 204 21.83 40.50 53.83
N ASN A 205 22.83 40.95 54.59
CA ASN A 205 22.68 41.98 55.62
C ASN A 205 22.53 43.40 55.02
N TYR A 206 21.91 44.30 55.79
CA TYR A 206 21.73 45.74 55.51
C TYR A 206 23.04 46.46 55.08
N PRO A 207 23.00 47.55 54.27
CA PRO A 207 21.84 48.42 54.01
C PRO A 207 21.10 48.30 52.66
N PHE A 208 21.53 47.44 51.74
CA PHE A 208 20.95 47.35 50.40
C PHE A 208 20.01 46.14 50.19
N SER A 209 19.83 45.29 51.20
CA SER A 209 19.15 43.98 51.10
C SER A 209 17.64 44.05 50.82
N ASN A 210 16.94 45.08 51.33
CA ASN A 210 15.47 45.11 51.26
C ASN A 210 14.96 45.40 49.85
N GLN A 211 15.66 46.28 49.11
CA GLN A 211 15.28 46.61 47.74
C GLN A 211 15.52 45.43 46.80
N GLU A 212 16.67 44.75 46.93
CA GLU A 212 16.98 43.55 46.13
C GLU A 212 15.98 42.42 46.43
N LEU A 213 15.64 42.20 47.71
CA LEU A 213 14.63 41.20 48.09
C LEU A 213 13.25 41.50 47.48
N ILE A 214 12.78 42.75 47.57
CA ILE A 214 11.49 43.15 46.98
C ILE A 214 11.52 43.00 45.46
N GLN A 215 12.63 43.37 44.81
CA GLN A 215 12.79 43.18 43.37
C GLN A 215 12.72 41.70 42.98
N ASN A 216 13.39 40.82 43.72
CA ASN A 216 13.38 39.38 43.44
C ASN A 216 12.02 38.73 43.73
N ILE A 217 11.29 39.18 44.75
CA ILE A 217 9.89 38.79 44.98
C ILE A 217 9.02 39.20 43.77
N ASN A 218 9.14 40.45 43.31
CA ASN A 218 8.37 40.93 42.16
C ASN A 218 8.71 40.17 40.87
N GLN A 219 9.99 39.85 40.64
CA GLN A 219 10.40 39.03 39.50
C GLN A 219 9.83 37.61 39.59
N LEU A 220 9.87 37.00 40.78
CA LEU A 220 9.26 35.70 41.02
C LEU A 220 7.74 35.74 40.76
N GLU A 221 7.06 36.81 41.14
CA GLU A 221 5.64 37.04 40.85
C GLU A 221 5.35 37.12 39.34
N ILE A 222 6.16 37.88 38.60
CA ILE A 222 6.05 37.98 37.14
C ILE A 222 6.23 36.59 36.51
N THR A 223 7.20 35.79 36.98
CA THR A 223 7.37 34.42 36.49
C THR A 223 6.19 33.50 36.83
N TYR A 224 5.53 33.69 37.98
CA TYR A 224 4.28 33.00 38.30
C TYR A 224 3.18 33.37 37.30
N PHE A 225 2.97 34.66 36.99
CA PHE A 225 1.95 35.08 36.01
C PHE A 225 2.22 34.54 34.61
N ASN A 226 3.48 34.27 34.25
CA ASN A 226 3.81 33.59 32.98
C ASN A 226 3.47 32.09 33.00
N ILE A 227 3.39 31.46 34.18
CA ILE A 227 2.99 30.06 34.37
C ILE A 227 1.46 29.94 34.49
N GLU A 228 0.79 30.96 35.04
CA GLU A 228 -0.64 30.96 35.36
C GLU A 228 -1.58 30.50 34.22
N PRO A 229 -1.36 30.87 32.93
CA PRO A 229 -2.21 30.42 31.82
C PRO A 229 -2.20 28.90 31.60
N PHE A 230 -1.19 28.18 32.12
CA PHE A 230 -1.07 26.73 32.01
C PHE A 230 -1.70 25.99 33.20
N LEU A 231 -2.24 26.72 34.18
CA LEU A 231 -2.85 26.18 35.39
C LEU A 231 -4.38 26.32 35.33
N ASN A 232 -5.11 25.34 35.85
CA ASN A 232 -6.54 25.50 36.07
C ASN A 232 -6.82 26.36 37.31
N THR A 233 -8.05 26.87 37.46
CA THR A 233 -8.43 27.81 38.54
C THR A 233 -8.10 27.29 39.96
N ASN A 234 -8.24 25.98 40.20
CA ASN A 234 -7.91 25.39 41.50
C ASN A 234 -6.39 25.35 41.74
N GLN A 235 -5.62 25.01 40.70
CA GLN A 235 -4.16 25.00 40.73
C GLN A 235 -3.60 26.41 40.91
N GLN A 236 -4.12 27.41 40.17
CA GLN A 236 -3.76 28.82 40.31
C GLN A 236 -3.87 29.27 41.77
N LYS A 237 -5.05 29.08 42.38
CA LYS A 237 -5.28 29.44 43.79
C LYS A 237 -4.32 28.70 44.74
N ASN A 238 -4.05 27.43 44.50
CA ASN A 238 -3.17 26.64 45.37
C ASN A 238 -1.72 27.13 45.30
N ILE A 239 -1.18 27.29 44.08
CA ILE A 239 0.19 27.74 43.83
C ILE A 239 0.37 29.18 44.32
N TRP A 240 -0.58 30.07 44.04
CA TRP A 240 -0.55 31.46 44.51
C TRP A 240 -0.46 31.56 46.03
N ASN A 241 -1.32 30.82 46.74
CA ASN A 241 -1.29 30.81 48.20
C ASN A 241 0.04 30.29 48.76
N ARG A 242 0.68 29.33 48.08
CA ARG A 242 2.00 28.82 48.47
C ARG A 242 3.10 29.82 48.19
N TYR A 243 3.04 30.51 47.04
CA TYR A 243 3.96 31.59 46.69
C TYR A 243 3.90 32.72 47.74
N GLN A 244 2.71 33.18 48.10
CA GLN A 244 2.52 34.22 49.11
C GLN A 244 3.11 33.83 50.47
N ARG A 245 2.94 32.58 50.90
CA ARG A 245 3.56 32.06 52.13
C ARG A 245 5.08 32.03 52.06
N PHE A 246 5.64 31.64 50.92
CA PHE A 246 7.08 31.66 50.68
C PHE A 246 7.65 33.09 50.73
N SER A 247 7.02 34.05 50.04
CA SER A 247 7.42 35.46 50.04
C SER A 247 7.36 36.05 51.45
N TYR A 248 6.29 35.78 52.21
CA TYR A 248 6.17 36.20 53.60
C TYR A 248 7.24 35.59 54.51
N MET A 249 7.59 34.32 54.28
CA MET A 249 8.67 33.63 55.01
C MET A 249 10.03 34.31 54.77
N CYS A 250 10.35 34.66 53.52
CA CYS A 250 11.59 35.37 53.18
C CYS A 250 11.65 36.79 53.79
N LEU A 251 10.54 37.53 53.75
CA LEU A 251 10.45 38.87 54.38
C LEU A 251 10.66 38.81 55.89
N ASN A 252 10.02 37.84 56.57
CA ASN A 252 10.21 37.67 58.02
C ASN A 252 11.62 37.24 58.39
N PHE A 253 12.24 36.39 57.57
CA PHE A 253 13.61 35.97 57.77
C PHE A 253 14.57 37.15 57.69
N ASN A 254 14.45 37.96 56.64
CA ASN A 254 15.25 39.15 56.46
C ASN A 254 15.05 40.16 57.61
N LYS A 255 13.81 40.36 58.07
CA LYS A 255 13.51 41.19 59.23
C LYS A 255 14.24 40.70 60.49
N LYS A 256 14.16 39.40 60.80
CA LYS A 256 14.84 38.81 61.96
C LYS A 256 16.36 38.99 61.92
N ILE A 257 16.97 38.84 60.74
CA ILE A 257 18.39 39.06 60.55
C ILE A 257 18.76 40.53 60.81
N ASN A 258 17.98 41.47 60.27
CA ASN A 258 18.25 42.90 60.36
C ASN A 258 17.94 43.53 61.72
N ASP A 259 17.09 42.90 62.54
CA ASP A 259 16.77 43.38 63.89
C ASP A 259 17.97 43.28 64.88
N ASN A 260 19.18 42.91 64.42
CA ASN A 260 20.47 42.88 65.15
C ASN A 260 20.43 42.13 66.50
N SER A 261 19.44 41.27 66.70
CA SER A 261 19.18 40.60 67.98
C SER A 261 19.75 39.19 68.07
N LEU A 262 20.36 38.70 67.00
CA LEU A 262 20.88 37.33 66.91
C LEU A 262 22.38 37.30 67.19
N THR A 263 22.79 36.47 68.15
CA THR A 263 24.19 36.07 68.29
C THR A 263 24.65 35.26 67.06
N PRO A 264 25.95 35.16 66.76
CA PRO A 264 26.45 34.38 65.61
C PRO A 264 25.93 32.93 65.60
N LYS A 265 25.83 32.29 66.77
CA LYS A 265 25.29 30.94 66.90
C LYS A 265 23.79 30.88 66.59
N GLU A 266 23.01 31.87 67.02
CA GLU A 266 21.58 31.95 66.70
C GLU A 266 21.34 32.28 65.23
N TYR A 267 22.23 33.06 64.61
CA TYR A 267 22.21 33.32 63.17
C TYR A 267 22.34 32.02 62.38
N ASP A 268 23.37 31.20 62.66
CA ASP A 268 23.59 29.93 61.95
C ASP A 268 22.41 28.97 62.12
N VAL A 269 21.86 28.83 63.33
CA VAL A 269 20.69 28.00 63.61
C VAL A 269 19.47 28.51 62.82
N THR A 270 19.27 29.83 62.79
CA THR A 270 18.15 30.44 62.06
C THR A 270 18.31 30.24 60.55
N VAL A 271 19.49 30.52 59.99
CA VAL A 271 19.76 30.32 58.55
C VAL A 271 19.51 28.87 58.14
N ASN A 272 19.97 27.90 58.93
CA ASN A 272 19.75 26.48 58.65
C ASN A 272 18.26 26.11 58.64
N ALA A 273 17.49 26.55 59.65
CA ALA A 273 16.05 26.28 59.72
C ALA A 273 15.26 26.89 58.53
N TYR A 274 15.65 28.09 58.09
CA TYR A 274 15.04 28.74 56.94
C TYR A 274 15.50 28.13 55.61
N SER A 275 16.74 27.62 55.54
CA SER A 275 17.23 26.84 54.40
C SER A 275 16.46 25.52 54.23
N ASP A 276 16.18 24.81 55.33
CA ASP A 276 15.34 23.60 55.29
C ASP A 276 13.90 23.92 54.81
N SER A 277 13.40 25.10 55.21
CA SER A 277 12.11 25.59 54.74
C SER A 277 12.14 25.88 53.23
N LEU A 278 13.21 26.50 52.70
CA LEU A 278 13.39 26.69 51.25
C LEU A 278 13.35 25.36 50.50
N LEU A 279 14.09 24.35 50.97
CA LEU A 279 14.11 23.03 50.34
C LEU A 279 12.71 22.41 50.30
N THR A 280 11.95 22.54 51.39
CA THR A 280 10.55 22.10 51.48
C THR A 280 9.68 22.81 50.44
N TYR A 281 9.77 24.14 50.31
CA TYR A 281 9.01 24.88 49.30
C TYR A 281 9.42 24.51 47.87
N LYS A 282 10.72 24.35 47.58
CA LYS A 282 11.21 23.92 46.26
C LYS A 282 10.64 22.55 45.89
N GLU A 283 10.64 21.61 46.83
CA GLU A 283 10.08 20.28 46.61
C GLU A 283 8.55 20.33 46.41
N GLU A 284 7.83 21.11 47.23
CA GLU A 284 6.38 21.31 47.07
C GLU A 284 6.03 21.91 45.70
N PHE A 285 6.73 22.96 45.27
CA PHE A 285 6.52 23.57 43.96
C PHE A 285 6.89 22.61 42.83
N HIS A 286 8.00 21.88 42.94
CA HIS A 286 8.37 20.87 41.95
C HIS A 286 7.29 19.80 41.80
N LYS A 287 6.87 19.17 42.91
CA LYS A 287 5.85 18.11 42.92
C LYS A 287 4.50 18.57 42.37
N ARG A 288 4.16 19.85 42.53
CA ARG A 288 2.89 20.41 42.06
C ARG A 288 2.98 20.92 40.63
N LEU A 289 3.95 21.76 40.30
CA LEU A 289 4.06 22.42 39.00
C LEU A 289 4.57 21.49 37.91
N TYR A 290 5.57 20.64 38.19
CA TYR A 290 6.20 19.84 37.15
C TYR A 290 5.21 18.87 36.46
N PRO A 291 4.38 18.09 37.18
CA PRO A 291 3.38 17.23 36.54
C PRO A 291 2.35 18.02 35.73
N ILE A 292 1.91 19.18 36.25
CA ILE A 292 0.91 20.02 35.58
C ILE A 292 1.44 20.55 34.25
N LEU A 293 2.70 20.98 34.23
CA LEU A 293 3.29 21.59 33.04
C LEU A 293 3.68 20.55 31.98
N PHE A 294 4.19 19.38 32.38
CA PHE A 294 4.86 18.46 31.46
C PHE A 294 4.25 17.06 31.31
N GLN A 295 3.23 16.68 32.10
CA GLN A 295 2.62 15.33 32.06
C GLN A 295 1.15 15.32 31.60
N GLN A 296 0.71 16.36 30.89
CA GLN A 296 -0.63 16.43 30.27
C GLN A 296 -0.65 15.89 28.85
#